data_AF-A0A1Y0MX81-F1
#
_entry.id   AF-A0A1Y0MX81-F1
#
_cell.length_a   1.000
_cell.length_b   1.000
_cell.length_c   1.000
_cell.angle_alpha   90.00
_cell.angle_beta   90.00
_cell.angle_gamma   90.00
#
_symmetry.space_group_name_H-M   'P 1'
#
loop_
_entity.id
_entity.type
_entity.pdbx_description
1 polymer ?
#
loop_
_entity_poly.entity_id
_entity_poly.type
_entity_poly.pdbx_seq_one_letter_code
_entity_poly.pdbx_strand_id
1 'polypeptide(L)'
;MSTIHSTYNPQNPSIVSIESTQYQLGELKGNHIEYDFNKMLIFLVAKGKSLFGQNFKIFKEDLEIIYKLCVYIIQDEESCKAHKIDPNKGILLSGPVGCGKTTLMKLVRHITPHKKAYKIIPCRNAVFSFNHIGFKTIEDYGNDGFYCFDDIGIEPMGKHFGVDSNVIGEILLSRYELFTRNPELASRSYSKTSTAKSGKAIVTHGTTNLNADEIEERYGNRVRSRMRELFNLIAFDKNCSDKRK
;
A
#
# COMPACT_ATOMS: atom_id res chain seq x y z
N MET A 1 0.96 -21.90 -3.77
CA MET A 1 0.37 -21.31 -5.00
C MET A 1 1.46 -20.50 -5.67
N SER A 2 1.89 -20.90 -6.87
CA SER A 2 2.84 -20.14 -7.67
C SER A 2 2.25 -18.76 -7.96
N THR A 3 2.86 -17.71 -7.44
CA THR A 3 2.52 -16.34 -7.86
C THR A 3 2.89 -16.24 -9.33
N ILE A 4 1.89 -16.22 -10.22
CA ILE A 4 2.08 -15.90 -11.63
C ILE A 4 2.54 -14.43 -11.67
N HIS A 5 3.86 -14.23 -11.68
CA HIS A 5 4.46 -12.92 -11.79
C HIS A 5 4.13 -12.37 -13.17
N SER A 6 3.56 -11.17 -13.22
CA SER A 6 3.46 -10.46 -14.50
C SER A 6 4.88 -10.14 -14.96
N THR A 7 5.20 -10.47 -16.21
CA THR A 7 6.43 -10.03 -16.86
C THR A 7 6.14 -8.75 -17.65
N TYR A 8 7.19 -8.05 -18.07
CA TYR A 8 7.07 -6.86 -18.90
C TYR A 8 8.17 -6.84 -19.95
N ASN A 9 7.95 -6.08 -21.02
CA ASN A 9 9.00 -5.84 -22.01
C ASN A 9 10.00 -4.83 -21.43
N PRO A 10 11.28 -5.19 -21.21
CA PRO A 10 12.26 -4.25 -20.64
C PRO A 10 12.52 -3.02 -21.51
N GLN A 11 12.32 -3.12 -22.83
CA GLN A 11 12.46 -2.01 -23.78
C GLN A 11 11.20 -1.15 -23.84
N ASN A 12 10.06 -1.69 -23.43
CA ASN A 12 8.80 -0.95 -23.35
C ASN A 12 7.98 -1.40 -22.13
N PRO A 13 8.24 -0.81 -20.95
CA PRO A 13 7.58 -1.22 -19.71
C PRO A 13 6.08 -0.94 -19.65
N SER A 14 5.53 -0.22 -20.63
CA SER A 14 4.09 -0.05 -20.80
C SER A 14 3.39 -1.33 -21.30
N ILE A 15 4.14 -2.30 -21.82
CA ILE A 15 3.61 -3.60 -22.26
C ILE A 15 3.91 -4.64 -21.18
N VAL A 16 2.85 -5.15 -20.57
CA VAL A 16 2.89 -6.18 -19.53
C VAL A 16 2.29 -7.48 -20.06
N SER A 17 2.74 -8.62 -19.52
CA SER A 17 2.24 -9.93 -19.94
C SER A 17 1.64 -10.70 -18.77
N ILE A 18 0.53 -11.38 -19.06
CA ILE A 18 -0.05 -12.41 -18.21
C ILE A 18 0.10 -13.70 -19.01
N GLU A 19 0.98 -14.59 -18.55
CA GLU A 19 1.35 -15.79 -19.30
C GLU A 19 1.83 -15.43 -20.71
N SER A 20 1.14 -15.86 -21.76
CA SER A 20 1.46 -15.56 -23.16
C SER A 20 0.71 -14.35 -23.74
N THR A 21 -0.24 -13.76 -23.01
CA THR A 21 -1.04 -12.63 -23.50
C THR A 21 -0.43 -11.30 -23.09
N GLN A 22 -0.19 -10.43 -24.07
CA GLN A 22 0.34 -9.09 -23.85
C GLN A 22 -0.80 -8.06 -23.69
N TYR A 23 -0.59 -7.11 -22.80
CA TYR A 23 -1.47 -5.99 -22.53
C TYR A 23 -0.64 -4.71 -22.60
N GLN A 24 -1.00 -3.83 -23.54
CA GLN A 24 -0.42 -2.50 -23.61
C GLN A 24 -1.19 -1.58 -22.67
N LEU A 25 -0.53 -1.05 -21.64
CA LEU A 25 -1.14 -0.18 -20.62
C LEU A 25 -1.05 1.31 -20.98
N GLY A 26 -0.22 1.66 -21.95
CA GLY A 26 0.08 3.03 -22.34
C GLY A 26 0.99 3.11 -23.56
N GLU A 27 1.52 4.28 -23.83
CA GLU A 27 2.49 4.53 -24.90
C GLU A 27 3.80 5.05 -24.33
N LEU A 28 4.91 4.42 -24.73
CA LEU A 28 6.24 4.91 -24.36
C LEU A 28 6.61 6.06 -25.31
N LYS A 29 6.75 7.27 -24.77
CA LYS A 29 7.18 8.47 -25.48
C LYS A 29 8.52 8.92 -24.92
N GLY A 30 9.61 8.57 -25.62
CA GLY A 30 10.96 8.84 -25.16
C GLY A 30 11.25 8.14 -23.83
N ASN A 31 11.37 8.90 -22.75
CA ASN A 31 11.70 8.40 -21.41
C ASN A 31 10.50 8.31 -20.45
N HIS A 32 9.29 8.66 -20.89
CA HIS A 32 8.08 8.58 -20.07
C HIS A 32 7.01 7.72 -20.73
N ILE A 33 6.11 7.17 -19.91
CA ILE A 33 4.98 6.37 -20.37
C ILE A 33 3.71 7.18 -20.13
N GLU A 34 2.96 7.43 -21.19
CA GLU A 34 1.60 7.95 -21.10
C GLU A 34 0.64 6.77 -20.91
N TYR A 35 0.19 6.56 -19.66
CA TYR A 35 -0.74 5.49 -19.34
C TYR A 35 -2.17 5.84 -19.73
N ASP A 36 -2.91 4.83 -20.20
CA ASP A 36 -4.34 4.94 -20.50
C ASP A 36 -5.13 4.17 -19.43
N PHE A 37 -6.06 4.86 -18.76
CA PHE A 37 -6.83 4.24 -17.68
C PHE A 37 -7.72 3.08 -18.14
N ASN A 38 -8.32 3.16 -19.32
CA ASN A 38 -9.13 2.07 -19.86
C ASN A 38 -8.27 0.85 -20.19
N LYS A 39 -7.08 1.05 -20.76
CA LYS A 39 -6.11 -0.03 -21.01
C LYS A 39 -5.65 -0.67 -19.70
N MET A 40 -5.34 0.14 -18.68
CA MET A 40 -5.03 -0.35 -17.33
C MET A 40 -6.20 -1.13 -16.74
N LEU A 41 -7.44 -0.67 -16.89
CA LEU A 41 -8.62 -1.34 -16.36
C LEU A 41 -8.84 -2.72 -17.02
N ILE A 42 -8.69 -2.83 -18.33
CA ILE A 42 -8.75 -4.10 -19.06
C ILE A 42 -7.72 -5.09 -18.51
N PHE A 43 -6.48 -4.63 -18.32
CA PHE A 43 -5.43 -5.44 -17.73
C PHE A 43 -5.74 -5.84 -16.29
N LEU A 44 -6.25 -4.93 -15.45
CA LEU A 44 -6.59 -5.23 -14.06
C LEU A 44 -7.70 -6.30 -13.97
N VAL A 45 -8.71 -6.25 -14.86
CA VAL A 45 -9.73 -7.32 -14.94
C VAL A 45 -9.08 -8.66 -15.29
N ALA A 46 -8.25 -8.70 -16.33
CA ALA A 46 -7.57 -9.93 -16.74
C ALA A 46 -6.65 -10.47 -15.65
N LYS A 47 -5.87 -9.60 -15.01
CA LYS A 47 -4.95 -9.97 -13.94
C LYS A 47 -5.70 -10.41 -12.69
N GLY A 48 -6.80 -9.76 -12.35
CA GLY A 48 -7.63 -10.17 -11.24
C GLY A 48 -8.25 -11.55 -11.46
N LYS A 49 -8.67 -11.88 -12.69
CA LYS A 49 -9.12 -13.24 -13.04
C LYS A 49 -8.01 -14.28 -12.88
N SER A 50 -6.79 -13.96 -13.31
CA SER A 50 -5.62 -14.83 -13.13
C SER A 50 -5.27 -15.05 -11.65
N LEU A 51 -5.43 -14.04 -10.79
CA LEU A 51 -5.08 -14.13 -9.36
C LEU A 51 -6.19 -14.69 -8.47
N PHE A 52 -7.45 -14.39 -8.78
CA PHE A 52 -8.60 -14.62 -7.89
C PHE A 52 -9.69 -15.51 -8.50
N GLY A 53 -9.50 -15.98 -9.73
CA GLY A 53 -10.43 -16.86 -10.44
C GLY A 53 -11.35 -16.12 -11.41
N GLN A 54 -12.00 -16.89 -12.31
CA GLN A 54 -12.75 -16.36 -13.44
C GLN A 54 -13.94 -15.45 -13.08
N ASN A 55 -14.46 -15.59 -11.86
CA ASN A 55 -15.56 -14.77 -11.34
C ASN A 55 -15.12 -13.38 -10.89
N PHE A 56 -13.82 -13.08 -10.90
CA PHE A 56 -13.33 -11.74 -10.58
C PHE A 56 -13.89 -10.70 -11.55
N LYS A 57 -14.40 -9.61 -10.99
CA LYS A 57 -14.89 -8.45 -11.72
C LYS A 57 -14.58 -7.15 -10.96
N ILE A 58 -14.44 -6.07 -11.71
CA ILE A 58 -14.35 -4.72 -11.16
C ILE A 58 -15.74 -4.09 -11.26
N PHE A 59 -16.17 -3.47 -10.16
CA PHE A 59 -17.46 -2.81 -10.07
C PHE A 59 -17.34 -1.34 -10.47
N LYS A 60 -18.37 -0.79 -11.11
CA LYS A 60 -18.36 0.59 -11.64
C LYS A 60 -18.18 1.61 -10.51
N GLU A 61 -18.75 1.30 -9.35
CA GLU A 61 -18.73 2.11 -8.14
C GLU A 61 -17.31 2.24 -7.57
N ASP A 62 -16.40 1.33 -7.90
CA ASP A 62 -15.01 1.36 -7.43
C ASP A 62 -14.06 2.11 -8.37
N LEU A 63 -14.52 2.53 -9.55
CA LEU A 63 -13.65 3.08 -10.59
C LEU A 63 -12.88 4.31 -10.12
N GLU A 64 -13.49 5.16 -9.28
CA GLU A 64 -12.82 6.34 -8.73
C GLU A 64 -11.63 5.96 -7.83
N ILE A 65 -11.80 4.96 -6.95
CA ILE A 65 -10.75 4.49 -6.05
C ILE A 65 -9.65 3.80 -6.85
N ILE A 66 -10.03 2.97 -7.81
CA ILE A 66 -9.09 2.29 -8.69
C ILE A 66 -8.30 3.31 -9.51
N TYR A 67 -8.94 4.36 -10.03
CA TYR A 67 -8.27 5.46 -10.73
C TYR A 67 -7.22 6.14 -9.85
N LYS A 68 -7.59 6.53 -8.61
CA LYS A 68 -6.64 7.14 -7.65
C LYS A 68 -5.45 6.22 -7.35
N LEU A 69 -5.69 4.93 -7.18
CA LEU A 69 -4.62 3.94 -6.97
C LEU A 69 -3.72 3.79 -8.20
N CYS A 70 -4.29 3.80 -9.41
CA CYS A 70 -3.54 3.77 -10.66
C CYS A 70 -2.66 5.01 -10.82
N VAL A 71 -3.23 6.21 -10.65
CA VAL A 71 -2.51 7.50 -10.67
C VAL A 71 -1.33 7.48 -9.69
N TYR A 72 -1.57 6.99 -8.46
CA TYR A 72 -0.54 6.86 -7.45
C TYR A 72 0.59 5.89 -7.87
N ILE A 73 0.27 4.69 -8.34
CA ILE A 73 1.29 3.67 -8.62
C ILE A 73 2.14 4.03 -9.85
N ILE A 74 1.53 4.66 -10.87
CA ILE A 74 2.27 5.15 -12.03
C ILE A 74 3.12 6.38 -11.69
N GLN A 75 2.83 7.06 -10.57
CA GLN A 75 3.46 8.33 -10.14
C GLN A 75 3.21 9.47 -11.12
N ASP A 76 1.96 9.61 -11.55
CA ASP A 76 1.53 10.79 -12.30
C ASP A 76 1.37 11.97 -11.32
N GLU A 77 2.37 12.84 -11.27
CA GLU A 77 2.44 13.95 -10.31
C GLU A 77 1.31 14.97 -10.49
N GLU A 78 0.92 15.26 -11.74
CA GLU A 78 -0.14 16.22 -12.04
C GLU A 78 -1.49 15.69 -11.54
N SER A 79 -1.83 14.45 -11.89
CA SER A 79 -3.05 13.81 -11.43
C SER A 79 -3.02 13.56 -9.91
N CYS A 80 -1.87 13.20 -9.33
CA CYS A 80 -1.73 13.09 -7.87
C CYS A 80 -2.09 14.41 -7.19
N LYS A 81 -1.54 15.53 -7.67
CA LYS A 81 -1.86 16.87 -7.15
C LYS A 81 -3.34 17.20 -7.29
N ALA A 82 -3.96 16.92 -8.44
CA ALA A 82 -5.39 17.13 -8.67
C ALA A 82 -6.26 16.35 -7.67
N HIS A 83 -5.83 15.15 -7.29
CA HIS A 83 -6.51 14.29 -6.32
C HIS A 83 -6.07 14.46 -4.87
N LYS A 84 -5.20 15.45 -4.57
CA LYS A 84 -4.62 15.70 -3.23
C LYS A 84 -3.89 14.47 -2.67
N ILE A 85 -3.23 13.73 -3.55
CA ILE A 85 -2.40 12.57 -3.23
C ILE A 85 -0.94 13.03 -3.27
N ASP A 86 -0.20 12.76 -2.21
CA ASP A 86 1.24 12.95 -2.16
C ASP A 86 1.94 11.67 -2.68
N PRO A 87 2.65 11.71 -3.82
CA PRO A 87 3.27 10.51 -4.40
C PRO A 87 4.37 9.91 -3.51
N ASN A 88 4.87 10.66 -2.53
CA ASN A 88 5.91 10.21 -1.62
C ASN A 88 5.36 9.59 -0.33
N LYS A 89 4.10 9.85 0.01
CA LYS A 89 3.42 9.16 1.10
C LYS A 89 2.90 7.82 0.63
N GLY A 90 2.63 6.94 1.59
CA GLY A 90 1.97 5.68 1.32
C GLY A 90 0.48 5.79 1.05
N ILE A 91 -0.17 4.67 0.77
CA ILE A 91 -1.63 4.58 0.76
C ILE A 91 -2.11 3.85 2.02
N LEU A 92 -3.06 4.44 2.73
CA LEU A 92 -3.93 3.75 3.67
C LEU A 92 -5.30 3.59 3.00
N LEU A 93 -5.63 2.37 2.58
CA LEU A 93 -6.91 2.05 1.96
C LEU A 93 -7.91 1.65 3.05
N SER A 94 -8.93 2.47 3.29
CA SER A 94 -9.95 2.25 4.33
C SER A 94 -11.32 1.89 3.72
N GLY A 95 -12.18 1.20 4.47
CA GLY A 95 -13.52 0.82 4.03
C GLY A 95 -14.09 -0.38 4.78
N PRO A 96 -15.37 -0.72 4.58
CA PRO A 96 -16.02 -1.81 5.30
C PRO A 96 -15.45 -3.19 4.94
N VAL A 97 -15.74 -4.18 5.77
CA VAL A 97 -15.28 -5.57 5.54
C VAL A 97 -15.82 -6.10 4.22
N GLY A 98 -14.97 -6.78 3.44
CA GLY A 98 -15.38 -7.41 2.18
C GLY A 98 -15.49 -6.48 0.97
N CYS A 99 -15.20 -5.18 1.09
CA CYS A 99 -15.26 -4.24 -0.05
C CYS A 99 -14.11 -4.39 -1.06
N GLY A 100 -13.09 -5.22 -0.77
CA GLY A 100 -12.01 -5.55 -1.72
C GLY A 100 -10.68 -4.81 -1.51
N LYS A 101 -10.45 -4.16 -0.37
CA LYS A 101 -9.19 -3.41 -0.08
C LYS A 101 -7.92 -4.21 -0.38
N THR A 102 -7.76 -5.36 0.27
CA THR A 102 -6.61 -6.25 0.10
C THR A 102 -6.48 -6.74 -1.34
N THR A 103 -7.61 -7.03 -1.99
CA THR A 103 -7.65 -7.47 -3.39
C THR A 103 -7.13 -6.38 -4.32
N LEU A 104 -7.55 -5.12 -4.14
CA LEU A 104 -7.04 -4.00 -4.92
C LEU A 104 -5.54 -3.79 -4.69
N MET A 105 -5.06 -3.80 -3.45
CA MET A 105 -3.62 -3.65 -3.15
C MET A 105 -2.78 -4.80 -3.74
N LYS A 106 -3.30 -6.04 -3.73
CA LYS A 106 -2.66 -7.16 -4.43
C LYS A 106 -2.58 -6.94 -5.93
N LEU A 107 -3.60 -6.31 -6.50
CA LEU A 107 -3.78 -6.20 -7.95
C LEU A 107 -3.02 -5.02 -8.56
N VAL A 108 -3.17 -3.80 -8.03
CA VAL A 108 -2.64 -2.57 -8.66
C VAL A 108 -1.12 -2.53 -8.74
N ARG A 109 -0.41 -3.23 -7.85
CA ARG A 109 1.06 -3.34 -7.90
C ARG A 109 1.59 -4.03 -9.16
N HIS A 110 0.71 -4.69 -9.94
CA HIS A 110 1.06 -5.32 -11.22
C HIS A 110 1.02 -4.37 -12.43
N ILE A 111 0.55 -3.12 -12.26
CA ILE A 111 0.54 -2.11 -13.34
C ILE A 111 1.97 -1.69 -13.69
N THR A 112 2.84 -1.56 -12.69
CA THR A 112 4.23 -1.11 -12.87
C THR A 112 5.21 -2.21 -12.47
N PRO A 113 5.29 -3.34 -13.19
CA PRO A 113 6.15 -4.47 -12.82
C PRO A 113 7.65 -4.15 -12.90
N HIS A 114 8.03 -3.06 -13.59
CA HIS A 114 9.39 -2.53 -13.62
C HIS A 114 9.77 -1.77 -12.34
N LYS A 115 8.80 -1.41 -11.48
CA LYS A 115 9.05 -0.81 -10.16
C LYS A 115 9.10 -1.90 -9.09
N LYS A 116 9.87 -1.67 -8.02
CA LYS A 116 9.90 -2.56 -6.85
C LYS A 116 8.50 -2.61 -6.23
N ALA A 117 7.85 -3.78 -6.27
CA ALA A 117 6.55 -3.97 -5.65
C ALA A 117 6.66 -4.11 -4.12
N TYR A 118 5.67 -3.62 -3.39
CA TYR A 118 5.55 -3.85 -1.96
C TYR A 118 5.12 -5.29 -1.66
N LYS A 119 5.57 -5.81 -0.52
CA LYS A 119 5.12 -7.08 0.05
C LYS A 119 3.92 -6.84 0.95
N ILE A 120 2.88 -7.66 0.83
CA ILE A 120 1.68 -7.56 1.67
C ILE A 120 1.86 -8.46 2.89
N ILE A 121 1.79 -7.86 4.08
CA ILE A 121 2.01 -8.53 5.36
C ILE A 121 0.73 -8.39 6.19
N PRO A 122 -0.03 -9.47 6.42
CA PRO A 122 -1.14 -9.43 7.37
C PRO A 122 -0.63 -8.99 8.75
N CYS A 123 -1.26 -7.97 9.35
CA CYS A 123 -0.86 -7.45 10.66
C CYS A 123 -0.85 -8.54 11.73
N ARG A 124 -1.82 -9.46 11.68
CA ARG A 124 -1.87 -10.63 12.55
C ARG A 124 -0.63 -11.53 12.44
N ASN A 125 -0.07 -11.69 11.24
CA ASN A 125 1.15 -12.49 11.05
C ASN A 125 2.37 -11.81 11.67
N ALA A 126 2.46 -10.47 11.59
CA ALA A 126 3.52 -9.74 12.29
C ALA A 126 3.40 -9.91 13.81
N VAL A 127 2.18 -9.89 14.37
CA VAL A 127 1.97 -10.19 15.80
C VAL A 127 2.39 -11.62 16.15
N PHE A 128 2.05 -12.60 15.31
CA PHE A 128 2.47 -13.99 15.54
C PHE A 128 3.99 -14.14 15.51
N SER A 129 4.67 -13.52 14.54
CA SER A 129 6.14 -13.47 14.53
C SER A 129 6.69 -12.84 15.81
N PHE A 130 6.11 -11.73 16.28
CA PHE A 130 6.54 -11.09 17.53
C PHE A 130 6.39 -12.01 18.74
N ASN A 131 5.31 -12.78 18.84
CA ASN A 131 5.13 -13.72 19.93
C ASN A 131 6.25 -14.78 19.96
N HIS A 132 6.76 -15.18 18.80
CA HIS A 132 7.82 -16.18 18.67
C HIS A 132 9.24 -15.64 18.82
N ILE A 133 9.57 -14.52 18.15
CA ILE A 133 10.94 -13.99 18.06
C ILE A 133 11.11 -12.59 18.66
N GLY A 134 10.06 -12.06 19.29
CA GLY A 134 10.10 -10.82 20.06
C GLY A 134 10.36 -9.57 19.23
N PHE A 135 11.07 -8.63 19.85
CA PHE A 135 11.36 -7.29 19.31
C PHE A 135 12.11 -7.29 17.97
N LYS A 136 12.81 -8.38 17.62
CA LYS A 136 13.39 -8.55 16.29
C LYS A 136 12.34 -8.39 15.19
N THR A 137 11.09 -8.80 15.44
CA THR A 137 9.98 -8.60 14.49
C THR A 137 9.71 -7.12 14.21
N ILE A 138 9.77 -6.28 15.25
CA ILE A 138 9.56 -4.84 15.12
C ILE A 138 10.70 -4.24 14.30
N GLU A 139 11.95 -4.68 14.50
CA GLU A 139 13.09 -4.25 13.70
C GLU A 139 12.96 -4.69 12.23
N ASP A 140 12.65 -5.97 11.99
CA ASP A 140 12.55 -6.57 10.64
C ASP A 140 11.48 -5.88 9.77
N TYR A 141 10.34 -5.51 10.37
CA TYR A 141 9.25 -4.82 9.66
C TYR A 141 9.31 -3.29 9.77
N GLY A 142 9.98 -2.77 10.80
CA GLY A 142 10.09 -1.35 11.10
C GLY A 142 11.20 -0.65 10.33
N ASN A 143 12.32 -1.33 10.08
CA ASN A 143 13.56 -0.66 9.68
C ASN A 143 13.93 -0.80 8.20
N ASP A 144 13.34 -1.75 7.48
CA ASP A 144 13.60 -1.98 6.06
C ASP A 144 12.31 -2.39 5.33
N GLY A 145 12.44 -2.68 4.04
CA GLY A 145 11.43 -3.31 3.22
C GLY A 145 10.38 -2.32 2.72
N PHE A 146 9.77 -2.73 1.61
CA PHE A 146 8.63 -2.02 1.03
C PHE A 146 7.39 -2.84 1.33
N TYR A 147 6.57 -2.37 2.28
CA TYR A 147 5.48 -3.15 2.86
C TYR A 147 4.12 -2.48 2.70
N CYS A 148 3.10 -3.32 2.55
CA CYS A 148 1.70 -3.00 2.78
C CYS A 148 1.22 -3.86 3.95
N PHE A 149 0.90 -3.23 5.08
CA PHE A 149 0.36 -3.92 6.25
C PHE A 149 -1.15 -4.09 6.08
N ASP A 150 -1.57 -5.35 5.98
CA ASP A 150 -2.96 -5.69 5.69
C ASP A 150 -3.75 -5.87 6.98
N ASP A 151 -4.94 -5.29 7.02
CA ASP A 151 -5.87 -5.31 8.16
C ASP A 151 -5.29 -4.67 9.44
N ILE A 152 -4.75 -3.45 9.32
CA ILE A 152 -4.31 -2.63 10.46
C ILE A 152 -5.51 -2.35 11.37
N GLY A 153 -5.35 -2.64 12.66
CA GLY A 153 -6.26 -2.27 13.73
C GLY A 153 -7.05 -3.42 14.32
N ILE A 154 -7.09 -4.56 13.62
CA ILE A 154 -7.87 -5.74 14.03
C ILE A 154 -6.99 -6.93 14.44
N GLU A 155 -5.68 -6.75 14.47
CA GLU A 155 -4.74 -7.73 15.01
C GLU A 155 -4.78 -7.79 16.53
N PRO A 156 -4.49 -8.95 17.17
CA PRO A 156 -4.45 -9.07 18.61
C PRO A 156 -3.26 -8.32 19.23
N MET A 157 -3.28 -8.12 20.55
CA MET A 157 -2.08 -7.67 21.27
C MET A 157 -0.98 -8.73 21.18
N GLY A 158 0.26 -8.30 20.93
CA GLY A 158 1.42 -9.18 20.98
C GLY A 158 1.83 -9.46 22.41
N LYS A 159 2.35 -10.67 22.65
CA LYS A 159 2.86 -11.12 23.95
C LYS A 159 4.21 -11.77 23.76
N HIS A 160 5.23 -11.21 24.38
CA HIS A 160 6.57 -11.81 24.41
C HIS A 160 7.11 -11.75 25.84
N PHE A 161 7.47 -12.90 26.41
CA PHE A 161 7.87 -13.05 27.81
C PHE A 161 6.90 -12.40 28.82
N GLY A 162 5.60 -12.50 28.56
CA GLY A 162 4.56 -11.96 29.44
C GLY A 162 4.32 -10.46 29.33
N VAL A 163 5.07 -9.75 28.49
CA VAL A 163 4.88 -8.32 28.22
C VAL A 163 3.93 -8.14 27.04
N ASP A 164 2.84 -7.40 27.27
CA ASP A 164 1.94 -6.96 26.22
C ASP A 164 2.58 -5.85 25.38
N SER A 165 2.45 -5.94 24.05
CA SER A 165 2.99 -4.94 23.13
C SER A 165 2.02 -4.68 21.97
N ASN A 166 1.88 -3.40 21.63
CA ASN A 166 1.17 -3.00 20.42
C ASN A 166 2.13 -3.06 19.22
N VAL A 167 2.37 -4.28 18.75
CA VAL A 167 3.41 -4.61 17.75
C VAL A 167 3.28 -3.75 16.49
N ILE A 168 2.07 -3.58 15.96
CA ILE A 168 1.84 -2.79 14.75
C ILE A 168 2.02 -1.30 15.03
N GLY A 169 1.57 -0.82 16.20
CA GLY A 169 1.85 0.55 16.64
C GLY A 169 3.35 0.86 16.65
N GLU A 170 4.16 -0.02 17.25
CA GLU A 170 5.62 0.15 17.31
C GLU A 170 6.26 0.11 15.92
N ILE A 171 5.85 -0.83 15.04
CA ILE A 171 6.33 -0.89 13.65
C ILE A 171 6.01 0.41 12.91
N LEU A 172 4.78 0.95 13.05
CA LEU A 172 4.39 2.19 12.39
C LEU A 172 5.19 3.39 12.90
N LEU A 173 5.51 3.43 14.20
CA LEU A 173 6.37 4.46 14.77
C LEU A 173 7.80 4.38 14.24
N SER A 174 8.41 3.20 14.21
CA SER A 174 9.76 3.01 13.64
C SER A 174 9.82 3.44 12.16
N ARG A 175 8.80 3.07 11.37
CA ARG A 175 8.72 3.44 9.96
C ARG A 175 8.53 4.95 9.76
N TYR A 176 7.75 5.59 10.63
CA TYR A 176 7.61 7.04 10.63
C TYR A 176 8.94 7.77 10.89
N GLU A 177 9.74 7.29 11.85
CA GLU A 177 11.06 7.88 12.12
C GLU A 177 11.97 7.79 10.89
N LEU A 178 11.91 6.70 10.13
CA LEU A 178 12.67 6.56 8.88
C LEU A 178 12.10 7.39 7.73
N PHE A 179 10.77 7.51 7.65
CA PHE A 179 10.10 8.38 6.69
C PHE A 179 10.52 9.84 6.86
N THR A 180 10.57 10.33 8.10
CA THR A 180 10.91 11.74 8.43
C THR A 180 12.40 12.06 8.41
N ARG A 181 13.28 11.04 8.37
CA ARG A 181 14.71 11.25 8.13
C ARG A 181 15.00 11.71 6.70
N ASN A 182 14.04 11.63 5.79
CA ASN A 182 14.17 12.21 4.46
C ASN A 182 13.83 13.72 4.50
N PRO A 183 14.81 14.61 4.23
CA PRO A 183 14.62 16.06 4.37
C PRO A 183 13.50 16.63 3.49
N GLU A 184 13.18 15.99 2.36
CA GLU A 184 12.16 16.46 1.41
C GLU A 184 10.72 16.10 1.85
N LEU A 185 10.56 15.13 2.76
CA LEU A 185 9.25 14.63 3.22
C LEU A 185 8.86 15.08 4.61
N ALA A 186 9.80 15.69 5.35
CA ALA A 186 9.53 16.29 6.64
C ALA A 186 8.73 17.59 6.46
N SER A 187 7.41 17.49 6.37
CA SER A 187 6.57 18.67 6.55
C SER A 187 6.78 19.22 7.97
N ARG A 188 7.57 20.29 8.10
CA ARG A 188 7.61 21.20 9.27
C ARG A 188 7.84 20.53 10.64
N SER A 189 8.73 19.55 10.74
CA SER A 189 9.14 18.99 12.05
C SER A 189 10.37 19.70 12.64
N TYR A 190 10.29 20.03 13.94
CA TYR A 190 11.13 20.91 14.77
C TYR A 190 12.62 20.56 14.91
N SER A 191 13.15 19.56 14.21
CA SER A 191 14.54 19.14 14.36
C SER A 191 15.39 19.66 13.20
N LYS A 192 16.11 20.76 13.46
CA LYS A 192 16.98 21.46 12.50
C LYS A 192 18.39 20.86 12.35
N THR A 193 18.62 19.63 12.79
CA THR A 193 19.94 18.98 12.74
C THR A 193 19.89 17.71 11.90
N SER A 194 20.03 17.88 10.58
CA SER A 194 20.18 16.78 9.63
C SER A 194 21.64 16.29 9.63
N THR A 195 21.95 15.29 10.44
CA THR A 195 23.16 14.43 10.28
C THR A 195 22.84 13.09 9.61
N ALA A 196 21.57 12.86 9.24
CA ALA A 196 21.16 11.63 8.59
C ALA A 196 21.71 11.56 7.15
N LYS A 197 22.43 10.48 6.83
CA LYS A 197 22.73 10.12 5.44
C LYS A 197 21.43 10.17 4.64
N SER A 198 21.46 10.88 3.51
CA SER A 198 20.40 10.97 2.51
C SER A 198 20.00 9.58 2.02
N GLY A 199 19.02 8.97 2.70
CA GLY A 199 18.40 7.70 2.34
C GLY A 199 17.02 7.94 1.73
N LYS A 200 16.64 7.12 0.75
CA LYS A 200 15.30 7.11 0.18
C LYS A 200 14.29 6.79 1.30
N ALA A 201 13.27 7.62 1.45
CA ALA A 201 12.23 7.40 2.46
C ALA A 201 11.57 6.03 2.28
N ILE A 202 11.31 5.35 3.39
CA ILE A 202 10.64 4.06 3.37
C ILE A 202 9.12 4.29 3.33
N VAL A 203 8.57 4.22 2.13
CA VAL A 203 7.12 4.31 1.93
C VAL A 203 6.44 3.07 2.53
N THR A 204 5.33 3.30 3.22
CA THR A 204 4.55 2.25 3.90
C THR A 204 3.14 2.29 3.38
N HIS A 205 2.54 1.16 3.04
CA HIS A 205 1.11 1.12 2.72
C HIS A 205 0.34 0.35 3.78
N GLY A 206 -0.97 0.49 3.78
CA GLY A 206 -1.84 -0.23 4.70
C GLY A 206 -3.25 -0.39 4.17
N THR A 207 -3.96 -1.37 4.73
CA THR A 207 -5.42 -1.47 4.63
C THR A 207 -6.00 -1.47 6.04
N THR A 208 -7.21 -0.94 6.19
CA THR A 208 -7.90 -0.97 7.49
C THR A 208 -9.42 -0.99 7.32
N ASN A 209 -10.11 -1.59 8.29
CA ASN A 209 -11.57 -1.49 8.42
C ASN A 209 -11.97 -0.38 9.40
N LEU A 210 -11.01 0.25 10.07
CA LEU A 210 -11.25 1.21 11.14
C LEU A 210 -11.31 2.63 10.61
N ASN A 211 -12.12 3.45 11.28
CA ASN A 211 -12.14 4.90 11.13
C ASN A 211 -11.04 5.55 12.00
N ALA A 212 -10.91 6.87 11.92
CA ALA A 212 -9.84 7.60 12.61
C ALA A 212 -9.92 7.50 14.15
N ASP A 213 -11.14 7.49 14.71
CA ASP A 213 -11.36 7.45 16.15
C ASP A 213 -11.08 6.04 16.69
N GLU A 214 -11.50 5.00 15.97
CA GLU A 214 -11.19 3.60 16.30
C GLU A 214 -9.68 3.31 16.24
N ILE A 215 -8.97 3.90 15.28
CA ILE A 215 -7.50 3.83 15.21
C ILE A 215 -6.86 4.53 16.42
N GLU A 216 -7.40 5.69 16.83
CA GLU A 216 -6.90 6.42 18.00
C GLU A 216 -7.17 5.66 19.30
N GLU A 217 -8.34 5.03 19.45
CA GLU A 217 -8.64 4.16 20.58
C GLU A 217 -7.72 2.94 20.61
N ARG A 218 -7.45 2.33 19.45
CA ARG A 218 -6.63 1.12 19.33
C ARG A 218 -5.15 1.36 19.62
N TYR A 219 -4.59 2.45 19.12
CA TYR A 219 -3.14 2.70 19.13
C TYR A 219 -2.70 3.93 19.92
N GLY A 220 -3.65 4.75 20.38
CA GLY A 220 -3.40 6.04 20.98
C GLY A 220 -3.14 7.16 19.97
N ASN A 221 -3.30 8.39 20.45
CA ASN A 221 -3.16 9.61 19.66
C ASN A 221 -1.82 9.73 18.93
N ARG A 222 -0.73 9.30 19.60
CA ARG A 222 0.63 9.34 19.02
C ARG A 222 0.71 8.60 17.69
N VAL A 223 0.27 7.34 17.66
CA VAL A 223 0.33 6.51 16.44
C VAL A 223 -0.61 7.07 15.39
N ARG A 224 -1.84 7.42 15.76
CA ARG A 224 -2.82 8.01 14.84
C ARG A 224 -2.29 9.28 14.17
N SER A 225 -1.61 10.15 14.91
CA SER A 225 -0.99 11.37 14.34
C SER A 225 0.10 11.03 13.33
N ARG A 226 0.96 10.04 13.62
CA ARG A 226 2.02 9.62 12.68
C ARG A 226 1.46 8.95 11.43
N MET A 227 0.38 8.18 11.56
CA MET A 227 -0.31 7.58 10.41
C MET A 227 -0.81 8.66 9.42
N ARG A 228 -1.32 9.80 9.92
CA ARG A 228 -1.74 10.93 9.06
C ARG A 228 -0.60 11.51 8.22
N GLU A 229 0.63 11.43 8.71
CA GLU A 229 1.82 11.87 7.96
C GLU A 229 2.33 10.78 7.01
N LEU A 230 2.28 9.50 7.41
CA LEU A 230 2.73 8.36 6.61
C LEU A 230 1.88 8.11 5.36
N PHE A 231 0.58 8.37 5.44
CA PHE A 231 -0.38 7.88 4.45
C PHE A 231 -1.21 8.98 3.79
N ASN A 232 -1.46 8.80 2.49
CA ASN A 232 -2.66 9.27 1.81
C ASN A 232 -3.81 8.35 2.19
N LEU A 233 -4.91 8.92 2.69
CA LEU A 233 -6.13 8.16 2.95
C LEU A 233 -6.97 8.06 1.67
N ILE A 234 -7.20 6.84 1.20
CA ILE A 234 -8.18 6.54 0.14
C ILE A 234 -9.23 5.64 0.78
N ALA A 235 -10.52 6.00 0.69
CA ALA A 235 -11.58 5.28 1.38
C ALA A 235 -12.66 4.80 0.40
N PHE A 236 -13.13 3.57 0.60
CA PHE A 236 -14.40 3.11 0.05
C PHE A 236 -15.58 3.82 0.70
N ASP A 237 -16.70 3.88 -0.01
CA ASP A 237 -17.96 4.30 0.58
C ASP A 237 -18.29 3.39 1.78
N LYS A 238 -18.76 4.00 2.87
CA LYS A 238 -19.17 3.29 4.09
C LYS A 238 -20.30 2.28 3.85
N ASN A 239 -21.12 2.52 2.83
CA ASN A 239 -22.22 1.67 2.40
C ASN A 239 -21.80 0.67 1.31
N CYS A 240 -20.51 0.59 0.97
CA CYS A 240 -20.01 -0.37 -0.01
C CYS A 240 -20.35 -1.80 0.46
N SER A 241 -21.02 -2.56 -0.41
CA SER A 241 -21.43 -3.92 -0.11
C SER A 241 -20.23 -4.88 0.00
N ASP A 242 -20.42 -5.95 0.75
CA ASP A 242 -19.49 -7.07 0.76
C ASP A 242 -19.52 -7.80 -0.60
N LYS A 243 -18.39 -7.79 -1.32
CA LYS A 243 -18.25 -8.32 -2.69
C LYS A 243 -17.91 -9.80 -2.74
N ARG A 244 -17.89 -10.47 -1.58
CA ARG A 244 -17.71 -11.93 -1.48
C ARG A 244 -19.03 -12.69 -1.69
N LYS A 245 -20.15 -11.97 -1.75
CA LYS A 245 -21.50 -12.49 -1.95
C LYS A 245 -21.89 -12.50 -3.42
#